data_AF-A0A0N4THT4-F1
#
_entry.id   AF-A0A0N4THT4-F1
#
_cell.length_a   1.000
_cell.length_b   1.000
_cell.length_c   1.000
_cell.angle_alpha   90.00
_cell.angle_beta   90.00
_cell.angle_gamma   90.00
#
_symmetry.space_group_name_H-M   'P 1'
#
loop_
_entity.id
_entity.type
_entity.pdbx_description
1 polymer ?
#
loop_
_entity_poly.entity_id
_entity_poly.type
_entity_poly.pdbx_seq_one_letter_code
_entity_poly.pdbx_strand_id
1 'polypeptide(L)'
;MEAETSNSIILPTGLKNLGNTCYLNATLQCFKVIPELREALSKYSESIQSSSVDGEGGSKALTAAVRDLYRMMDNQKSKSFGGVIPLIMIQVVHNVLPQFAARDEHGWMQQDANECWTELLRAFQTQLKVAVLRVKYIASG
;
A
#
# COMPACT_ATOMS: atom_id res chain seq x y z
N MET A 1 3.56 -28.23 -38.60
CA MET A 1 2.71 -28.14 -37.41
C MET A 1 3.35 -27.08 -36.54
N GLU A 2 2.83 -25.86 -36.62
CA GLU A 2 3.44 -24.69 -36.00
C GLU A 2 3.28 -24.77 -34.47
N ALA A 3 4.36 -24.47 -33.77
CA ALA A 3 4.39 -24.43 -32.31
C ALA A 3 3.75 -23.11 -31.85
N GLU A 4 2.53 -23.16 -31.34
CA GLU A 4 1.89 -22.05 -30.63
C GLU A 4 2.58 -21.84 -29.28
N THR A 5 3.60 -20.98 -29.25
CA THR A 5 4.14 -20.43 -28.01
C THR A 5 3.12 -19.47 -27.42
N SER A 6 2.26 -20.01 -26.55
CA SER A 6 1.36 -19.24 -25.69
C SER A 6 2.20 -18.38 -24.74
N ASN A 7 2.51 -17.14 -25.12
CA ASN A 7 3.03 -16.12 -24.20
C ASN A 7 2.00 -15.91 -23.10
N SER A 8 2.18 -16.57 -21.95
CA SER A 8 1.29 -16.43 -20.81
C SER A 8 1.39 -14.99 -20.28
N ILE A 9 0.29 -14.25 -20.40
CA ILE A 9 0.19 -12.92 -19.80
C ILE A 9 0.20 -13.10 -18.28
N ILE A 10 1.29 -12.69 -17.63
CA ILE A 10 1.38 -12.70 -16.18
C ILE A 10 0.63 -11.47 -15.65
N LEU A 11 -0.59 -11.69 -15.15
CA LEU A 11 -1.38 -10.63 -14.53
C LEU A 11 -0.81 -10.26 -13.14
N PRO A 12 -0.86 -8.97 -12.75
CA PRO A 12 -0.47 -8.55 -11.41
C PRO A 12 -1.42 -9.10 -10.34
N THR A 13 -0.88 -9.35 -9.14
CA THR A 13 -1.64 -9.83 -7.99
C THR A 13 -2.61 -8.76 -7.48
N GLY A 14 -3.91 -9.08 -7.40
CA GLY A 14 -4.94 -8.20 -6.84
C GLY A 14 -5.09 -8.29 -5.32
N LEU A 15 -6.01 -7.49 -4.78
CA LEU A 15 -6.41 -7.49 -3.37
C LEU A 15 -7.85 -8.01 -3.22
N LYS A 16 -8.08 -8.92 -2.25
CA LYS A 16 -9.43 -9.40 -1.95
C LYS A 16 -10.24 -8.30 -1.25
N ASN A 17 -11.49 -8.11 -1.68
CA ASN A 17 -12.44 -7.21 -1.01
C ASN A 17 -12.99 -7.91 0.24
N LEU A 18 -13.04 -7.20 1.37
CA LEU A 18 -13.46 -7.73 2.67
C LEU A 18 -14.68 -6.98 3.22
N GLY A 19 -15.67 -6.75 2.35
CA GLY A 19 -16.88 -5.99 2.66
C GLY A 19 -16.61 -4.50 2.66
N ASN A 20 -17.08 -3.79 1.63
CA ASN A 20 -16.92 -2.35 1.50
C ASN A 20 -15.46 -1.82 1.65
N THR A 21 -14.44 -2.63 1.35
CA THR A 21 -13.03 -2.20 1.39
C THR A 21 -12.46 -1.90 0.01
N CYS A 22 -13.32 -1.83 -1.02
CA CYS A 22 -12.86 -1.60 -2.39
C CYS A 22 -12.24 -0.21 -2.59
N TYR A 23 -12.67 0.79 -1.81
CA TYR A 23 -12.05 2.12 -1.78
C TYR A 23 -10.56 2.03 -1.40
N LEU A 24 -10.24 1.30 -0.32
CA LEU A 24 -8.88 1.08 0.14
C LEU A 24 -8.06 0.26 -0.88
N ASN A 25 -8.67 -0.81 -1.41
CA ASN A 25 -8.02 -1.67 -2.40
C ASN A 25 -7.64 -0.90 -3.68
N ALA A 26 -8.51 -0.01 -4.16
CA ALA A 26 -8.26 0.81 -5.34
C ALA A 26 -7.14 1.83 -5.05
N THR A 27 -7.25 2.59 -3.96
CA THR A 27 -6.25 3.57 -3.54
C THR A 27 -4.85 2.95 -3.40
N LEU A 28 -4.73 1.80 -2.75
CA LEU A 28 -3.46 1.09 -2.59
C LEU A 28 -2.88 0.61 -3.92
N GLN A 29 -3.71 0.17 -4.87
CA GLN A 29 -3.25 -0.24 -6.19
C GLN A 29 -2.83 0.96 -7.05
N CYS A 30 -3.48 2.10 -6.92
CA CYS A 30 -3.06 3.35 -7.57
C CYS A 30 -1.69 3.83 -7.05
N PHE A 31 -1.44 3.78 -5.73
CA PHE A 31 -0.09 4.07 -5.21
C PHE A 31 0.95 3.05 -5.68
N LYS A 32 0.55 1.78 -5.85
CA LYS A 32 1.45 0.70 -6.22
C LYS A 32 2.08 0.90 -7.58
N VAL A 33 1.45 1.64 -8.50
CA VAL A 33 2.01 1.87 -9.84
C VAL A 33 3.08 2.96 -9.90
N ILE A 34 3.27 3.75 -8.83
CA ILE A 34 4.22 4.87 -8.79
C ILE A 34 5.62 4.36 -8.41
N PRO A 35 6.60 4.27 -9.34
CA PRO A 35 7.88 3.61 -9.09
C PRO A 35 8.68 4.25 -7.95
N GLU A 36 8.70 5.57 -7.86
CA GLU A 36 9.44 6.34 -6.87
C GLU A 36 8.90 6.09 -5.45
N LEU A 37 7.57 6.01 -5.33
CA LEU A 37 6.91 5.69 -4.07
C LEU A 37 7.21 4.25 -3.65
N ARG A 38 7.18 3.30 -4.59
CA ARG A 38 7.55 1.90 -4.32
C ARG A 38 8.98 1.78 -3.80
N GLU A 39 9.92 2.49 -4.45
CA GLU A 39 11.32 2.49 -4.06
C GLU A 39 11.49 3.05 -2.64
N ALA A 40 10.87 4.21 -2.36
CA ALA A 40 10.91 4.81 -1.04
C ALA A 40 10.32 3.88 0.05
N LEU A 41 9.15 3.28 -0.20
CA LEU A 41 8.52 2.31 0.70
C LEU A 41 9.39 1.08 0.93
N SER A 42 10.06 0.57 -0.11
CA SER A 42 10.92 -0.62 0.01
C SER A 42 12.11 -0.43 0.95
N LYS A 43 12.63 0.80 1.04
CA LYS A 43 13.76 1.22 1.89
C LYS A 43 13.32 1.62 3.29
N TYR A 44 12.01 1.79 3.52
CA TYR A 44 11.47 2.17 4.82
C TYR A 44 11.71 1.04 5.84
N SER A 45 12.33 1.37 6.98
CA SER A 45 12.81 0.40 7.97
C SER A 45 11.93 0.24 9.20
N GLU A 46 11.01 1.17 9.47
CA GLU A 46 10.18 1.11 10.67
C GLU A 46 9.21 -0.08 10.62
N SER A 47 8.80 -0.54 11.80
CA SER A 47 7.83 -1.64 11.95
C SER A 47 6.47 -1.11 12.39
N ILE A 48 5.44 -1.96 12.25
CA ILE A 48 4.08 -1.65 12.69
C ILE A 48 3.99 -1.51 14.23
N GLN A 49 4.99 -1.98 14.99
CA GLN A 49 4.98 -2.06 16.46
C GLN A 49 5.26 -0.73 17.20
N SER A 50 5.25 0.42 16.52
CA SER A 50 5.37 1.71 17.21
C SER A 50 4.09 1.98 18.01
N SER A 51 4.07 1.58 19.28
CA SER A 51 2.95 1.57 20.22
C SER A 51 2.38 2.95 20.61
N SER A 52 2.83 4.03 19.97
CA SER A 52 2.31 5.36 20.21
C SER A 52 1.18 5.65 19.21
N VAL A 53 -0.03 5.88 19.73
CA VAL A 53 -1.20 6.32 18.93
C VAL A 53 -1.15 7.83 18.68
N ASP A 54 0.03 8.44 18.83
CA ASP A 54 0.25 9.82 18.41
C ASP A 54 0.32 9.91 16.88
N GLY A 55 0.17 11.12 16.34
CA GLY A 55 0.12 11.34 14.89
C GLY A 55 1.37 10.80 14.15
N GLU A 56 2.52 10.78 14.81
CA GLU A 56 3.76 10.23 14.26
C GLU A 56 3.77 8.68 14.25
N GLY A 57 3.39 8.03 15.36
CA GLY A 57 3.32 6.57 15.44
C GLY A 57 2.27 5.97 14.49
N GLY A 58 1.13 6.63 14.32
CA GLY A 58 0.11 6.24 13.34
C GLY A 58 0.64 6.29 11.89
N SER A 59 1.34 7.37 11.54
CA SER A 59 1.96 7.52 10.22
C SER A 59 3.03 6.45 9.95
N LYS A 60 3.82 6.11 10.99
CA LYS A 60 4.80 5.01 10.92
C LYS A 60 4.15 3.67 10.62
N ALA A 61 3.08 3.35 11.35
CA ALA A 61 2.35 2.10 11.21
C ALA A 61 1.69 1.96 9.83
N LEU A 62 1.02 3.02 9.34
CA LEU A 62 0.42 3.05 8.00
C LEU A 62 1.49 2.81 6.92
N THR A 63 2.61 3.54 6.98
CA THR A 63 3.70 3.43 5.99
C THR A 63 4.32 2.03 5.99
N ALA A 64 4.55 1.44 7.17
CA ALA A 64 5.05 0.07 7.30
C ALA A 64 4.06 -0.97 6.74
N ALA A 65 2.77 -0.83 7.04
CA ALA A 65 1.74 -1.74 6.57
C ALA A 65 1.62 -1.74 5.04
N VAL A 66 1.72 -0.58 4.38
CA VAL A 66 1.70 -0.48 2.91
C VAL A 66 2.95 -1.15 2.30
N ARG A 67 4.14 -0.90 2.87
CA ARG A 67 5.38 -1.58 2.44
C ARG A 67 5.21 -3.10 2.50
N ASP A 68 4.74 -3.61 3.63
CA ASP A 68 4.63 -5.05 3.86
C ASP A 68 3.55 -5.68 2.97
N LEU A 69 2.42 -4.99 2.76
CA LEU A 69 1.40 -5.40 1.80
C LEU A 69 1.97 -5.51 0.38
N TYR A 70 2.77 -4.54 -0.07
CA TYR A 70 3.37 -4.61 -1.40
C TYR A 70 4.35 -5.77 -1.54
N ARG A 71 5.14 -6.07 -0.50
CA ARG A 71 5.99 -7.27 -0.46
C ARG A 71 5.17 -8.55 -0.59
N MET A 72 4.00 -8.63 0.06
CA MET A 72 3.08 -9.75 -0.10
C MET A 72 2.53 -9.86 -1.53
N MET A 73 2.15 -8.74 -2.15
CA MET A 73 1.64 -8.73 -3.53
C MET A 73 2.69 -9.15 -4.56
N ASP A 74 3.95 -8.81 -4.33
CA ASP A 74 5.08 -9.15 -5.21
C ASP A 74 5.56 -10.60 -5.04
N ASN A 75 5.18 -11.27 -3.95
CA ASN A 75 5.48 -12.67 -3.72
C ASN A 75 4.71 -13.58 -4.69
N GLN A 76 5.43 -14.43 -5.43
CA GLN A 76 4.83 -15.32 -6.44
C GLN A 76 3.80 -16.28 -5.85
N LYS A 77 3.91 -16.67 -4.58
CA LYS A 77 2.90 -17.52 -3.92
C LYS A 77 1.51 -16.88 -3.92
N SER A 78 1.43 -15.55 -3.85
CA SER A 78 0.17 -14.81 -3.80
C SER A 78 -0.64 -14.90 -5.10
N LYS A 79 0.02 -15.18 -6.23
CA LYS A 79 -0.64 -15.41 -7.52
C LYS A 79 -1.46 -16.71 -7.53
N SER A 80 -0.97 -17.75 -6.85
CA SER A 80 -1.65 -19.05 -6.76
C SER A 80 -2.95 -19.01 -5.94
N PHE A 81 -3.13 -18.00 -5.07
CA PHE A 81 -4.28 -17.88 -4.17
C PHE A 81 -5.37 -16.90 -4.64
N GLY A 82 -5.25 -16.40 -5.87
CA GLY A 82 -6.21 -15.47 -6.46
C GLY A 82 -6.20 -14.07 -5.83
N GLY A 83 -5.07 -13.64 -5.24
CA GLY A 83 -4.89 -12.32 -4.63
C GLY A 83 -4.50 -12.34 -3.16
N VAL A 84 -4.05 -11.18 -2.67
CA VAL A 84 -3.66 -10.96 -1.26
C VAL A 84 -4.86 -10.54 -0.43
N ILE A 85 -4.95 -11.05 0.80
CA ILE A 85 -5.95 -10.64 1.79
C ILE A 85 -5.34 -9.55 2.67
N PRO A 86 -5.79 -8.28 2.60
CA PRO A 86 -5.14 -7.14 3.26
C PRO A 86 -5.56 -6.97 4.74
N LEU A 87 -5.65 -8.05 5.53
CA LEU A 87 -6.16 -8.00 6.92
C LEU A 87 -5.34 -7.06 7.83
N ILE A 88 -4.01 -7.18 7.79
CA ILE A 88 -3.12 -6.35 8.62
C ILE A 88 -3.26 -4.87 8.22
N MET A 89 -3.33 -4.59 6.91
CA MET A 89 -3.51 -3.23 6.42
C MET A 89 -4.82 -2.63 6.93
N ILE A 90 -5.93 -3.36 6.82
CA ILE A 90 -7.25 -2.91 7.30
C ILE A 90 -7.20 -2.65 8.81
N GLN A 91 -6.59 -3.55 9.59
CA GLN A 91 -6.48 -3.37 11.03
C GLN A 91 -5.70 -2.10 11.40
N VAL A 92 -4.60 -1.82 10.69
CA VAL A 92 -3.81 -0.59 10.89
C VAL A 92 -4.62 0.64 10.50
N VAL A 93 -5.32 0.61 9.36
CA VAL A 93 -6.19 1.71 8.93
C VAL A 93 -7.26 2.00 9.98
N HIS A 94 -7.98 1.00 10.46
CA HIS A 94 -9.04 1.19 11.45
C HIS A 94 -8.53 1.68 12.81
N ASN A 95 -7.31 1.30 13.20
CA ASN A 95 -6.70 1.77 14.45
C ASN A 95 -6.20 3.21 14.34
N VAL A 96 -5.59 3.59 13.21
CA VAL A 96 -4.96 4.91 13.01
C VAL A 96 -5.97 5.96 12.52
N LEU A 97 -6.96 5.54 11.74
CA LEU A 97 -7.98 6.36 11.10
C LEU A 97 -9.37 5.78 11.44
N PRO A 98 -9.85 5.94 12.68
CA PRO A 98 -11.08 5.28 13.16
C PRO A 98 -12.34 5.63 12.37
N GLN A 99 -12.36 6.74 11.63
CA GLN A 99 -13.48 7.07 10.75
C GLN A 99 -13.73 5.99 9.68
N PHE A 100 -12.68 5.30 9.25
CA PHE A 100 -12.78 4.20 8.28
C PHE A 100 -13.25 2.88 8.92
N ALA A 101 -13.33 2.81 10.25
CA ALA A 101 -13.84 1.66 10.98
C ALA A 101 -15.36 1.73 11.24
N ALA A 102 -16.05 2.75 10.72
CA ALA A 102 -17.49 2.96 10.91
C ALA A 102 -18.30 1.73 10.47
N ARG A 103 -19.36 1.43 11.21
CA ARG A 103 -20.20 0.24 11.02
C ARG A 103 -21.69 0.57 10.96
N ASP A 104 -22.40 -0.18 10.15
CA ASP A 104 -23.86 -0.22 10.06
C ASP A 104 -24.38 -1.66 10.32
N GLU A 105 -25.67 -1.89 10.07
CA GLU A 105 -26.32 -3.21 10.23
C GLU A 105 -25.72 -4.31 9.33
N HIS A 106 -24.97 -3.94 8.28
CA HIS A 106 -24.38 -4.85 7.30
C HIS A 106 -22.86 -5.02 7.43
N GLY A 107 -22.23 -4.35 8.39
CA GLY A 107 -20.79 -4.49 8.67
C GLY A 107 -20.06 -3.16 8.54
N TRP A 108 -18.86 -3.16 7.96
CA TRP A 108 -18.12 -1.92 7.72
C TRP A 108 -18.77 -1.11 6.62
N MET A 109 -18.87 0.20 6.84
CA MET A 109 -19.41 1.13 5.86
C MET A 109 -18.40 1.42 4.76
N GLN A 110 -18.89 1.62 3.54
CA GLN A 110 -18.09 2.12 2.43
C GLN A 110 -17.59 3.55 2.74
N GLN A 111 -16.34 3.82 2.42
CA GLN A 111 -15.68 5.10 2.68
C GLN A 111 -15.27 5.79 1.39
N ASP A 112 -14.95 7.08 1.50
CA ASP A 112 -14.47 7.88 0.38
C ASP A 112 -13.02 7.50 0.02
N ALA A 113 -12.80 7.13 -1.25
CA ALA A 113 -11.47 6.74 -1.75
C ALA A 113 -10.47 7.91 -1.80
N ASN A 114 -10.95 9.12 -2.05
CA ASN A 114 -10.13 10.34 -2.07
C ASN A 114 -9.74 10.78 -0.65
N GLU A 115 -10.62 10.61 0.34
CA GLU A 115 -10.24 10.77 1.74
C GLU A 115 -9.14 9.76 2.12
N CYS A 116 -9.35 8.48 1.80
CA CYS A 116 -8.38 7.42 2.04
C CYS A 116 -7.03 7.70 1.35
N TRP A 117 -7.05 8.18 0.10
CA TRP A 117 -5.86 8.60 -0.63
C TRP A 117 -5.11 9.71 0.11
N THR A 118 -5.83 10.73 0.56
CA THR A 118 -5.25 11.90 1.21
C THR A 118 -4.60 11.52 2.54
N GLU A 119 -5.25 10.68 3.37
CA GLU A 119 -4.67 10.24 4.63
C GLU A 119 -3.41 9.38 4.45
N LEU A 120 -3.43 8.45 3.49
CA LEU A 120 -2.24 7.64 3.18
C LEU A 120 -1.11 8.51 2.64
N LEU A 121 -1.41 9.48 1.78
CA LEU A 121 -0.41 10.41 1.25
C LEU A 121 0.22 11.27 2.37
N ARG A 122 -0.56 11.73 3.35
CA ARG A 122 -0.04 12.44 4.53
C ARG A 122 0.90 11.55 5.33
N ALA A 123 0.52 10.29 5.58
CA ALA A 123 1.39 9.34 6.25
C ALA A 123 2.72 9.16 5.49
N PHE A 124 2.68 8.97 4.17
CA PHE A 124 3.89 8.86 3.35
C PHE A 124 4.75 10.11 3.39
N GLN A 125 4.15 11.30 3.31
CA GLN A 125 4.87 12.57 3.32
C GLN A 125 5.65 12.78 4.63
N THR A 126 5.10 12.34 5.77
CA THR A 126 5.77 12.47 7.07
C THR A 126 6.89 11.44 7.26
N GLN A 127 6.78 10.25 6.66
CA GLN A 127 7.69 9.12 6.93
C GLN A 127 8.75 8.89 5.85
N LEU A 128 8.44 9.18 4.59
CA LEU A 128 9.33 8.87 3.47
C LEU A 128 10.24 10.05 3.18
N LYS A 129 11.55 9.79 3.19
CA LYS A 129 12.55 10.77 2.78
C LYS A 129 12.46 10.95 1.27
N VAL A 130 12.26 12.19 0.81
CA VAL A 130 12.43 12.51 -0.61
C VAL A 130 13.89 12.27 -0.96
N ALA A 131 14.13 11.34 -1.89
CA ALA A 131 15.43 11.24 -2.52
C ALA A 131 15.63 12.53 -3.32
N VAL A 132 16.34 13.50 -2.76
CA VAL A 132 16.86 14.61 -3.55
C VAL A 132 17.78 13.96 -4.57
N LEU A 133 17.35 13.92 -5.83
CA LEU A 133 18.23 13.64 -6.95
C LEU A 133 19.32 14.69 -6.90
N ARG A 134 20.46 14.36 -6.27
CA ARG A 134 21.69 15.10 -6.48
C ARG A 134 22.01 14.89 -7.94
N VAL A 135 21.60 15.84 -8.76
CA VAL A 135 22.00 15.93 -10.14
C VAL A 135 23.52 16.00 -10.13
N LYS A 136 24.18 14.87 -10.39
CA LYS A 136 25.62 14.81 -10.64
C LYS A 136 25.85 15.37 -12.05
N TYR A 137 25.57 16.65 -12.26
CA TYR A 137 26.15 17.35 -13.41
C TYR A 137 27.62 17.61 -13.08
N ILE A 138 28.45 16.66 -13.52
CA ILE A 138 29.71 16.88 -14.23
C ILE A 138 30.26 18.31 -14.10
N ALA A 139 30.98 18.58 -13.02
CA ALA A 139 32.03 19.61 -13.01
C ALA A 139 33.36 18.85 -13.20
N SER A 140 33.64 18.53 -14.46
CA SER A 140 34.93 17.99 -14.91
C SER A 140 35.19 18.65 -16.26
N GLY A 141 35.83 19.81 -16.21
CA GLY A 141 36.16 20.67 -17.33
C GLY A 141 36.75 21.95 -16.78
#